data_AF-A0A7V2UCZ6-F1
#
_entry.id   AF-A0A7V2UCZ6-F1
#
_cell.length_a   1.000
_cell.length_b   1.000
_cell.length_c   1.000
_cell.angle_alpha   90.00
_cell.angle_beta   90.00
_cell.angle_gamma   90.00
#
_symmetry.space_group_name_H-M   'P 1'
#
loop_
_entity.id
_entity.type
_entity.pdbx_description
1 polymer ?
#
loop_
_entity_poly.entity_id
_entity_poly.type
_entity_poly.pdbx_seq_one_letter_code
_entity_poly.pdbx_strand_id
1 'polypeptide(L)'
;MPPKEHKRRLFADDEVLLDFFTRLETAQEEQKQHFFYLLGLILMRKKILKFEDIAREGDREFLCLRLPREDKVFRVPNPKLTEEQIEALKGQLSEILDFQV
;
A
#
# COMPACT_ATOMS: atom_id res chain seq x y z
N MET A 1 11.68 29.00 -18.55
CA MET A 1 11.64 28.50 -17.15
C MET A 1 11.24 27.03 -17.22
N PRO A 2 11.98 26.09 -16.60
CA PRO A 2 11.69 24.67 -16.77
C PRO A 2 10.30 24.35 -16.18
N PRO A 3 9.52 23.47 -16.82
CA PRO A 3 8.16 23.17 -16.39
C PRO A 3 8.17 22.51 -15.02
N LYS A 4 7.29 23.02 -14.15
CA LYS A 4 7.02 22.54 -12.80
C LYS A 4 6.93 21.02 -12.81
N GLU A 5 7.78 20.36 -12.01
CA GLU A 5 7.61 18.97 -11.61
C GLU A 5 6.15 18.77 -11.19
N HIS A 6 5.36 18.17 -12.09
CA HIS A 6 4.04 17.71 -11.76
C HIS A 6 4.27 16.55 -10.81
N LYS A 7 4.22 16.84 -9.50
CA LYS A 7 4.06 15.84 -8.45
C LYS A 7 2.94 14.91 -8.94
N ARG A 8 3.33 13.73 -9.46
CA ARG A 8 2.42 12.74 -10.01
C ARG A 8 1.43 12.43 -8.90
N ARG A 9 0.26 13.01 -9.06
CA ARG A 9 -0.84 12.92 -8.13
C ARG A 9 -1.35 11.50 -8.30
N LEU A 10 -0.84 10.59 -7.47
CA LEU A 10 -1.48 9.31 -7.14
C LEU A 10 -2.83 9.64 -6.48
N PHE A 11 -3.78 10.15 -7.27
CA PHE A 11 -5.14 10.44 -6.86
C PHE A 11 -6.03 9.30 -7.35
N ALA A 12 -5.79 8.08 -6.84
CA ALA A 12 -6.97 7.30 -6.50
C ALA A 12 -7.55 7.92 -5.22
N ASP A 13 -8.88 8.03 -5.21
CA ASP A 13 -9.65 8.33 -4.01
C ASP A 13 -9.20 7.42 -2.86
N ASP A 14 -9.14 8.01 -1.67
CA ASP A 14 -8.74 7.32 -0.45
C ASP A 14 -9.62 6.08 -0.20
N GLU A 15 -10.90 6.16 -0.57
CA GLU A 15 -11.86 5.08 -0.50
C GLU A 15 -11.57 3.96 -1.50
N VAL A 16 -11.15 4.28 -2.73
CA VAL A 16 -10.78 3.29 -3.75
C VAL A 16 -9.52 2.53 -3.34
N LEU A 17 -8.51 3.24 -2.82
CA LEU A 17 -7.31 2.62 -2.28
C LEU A 17 -7.61 1.70 -1.10
N LEU A 18 -8.52 2.13 -0.22
CA LEU A 18 -8.92 1.35 0.94
C LEU A 18 -9.74 0.11 0.54
N ASP A 19 -10.70 0.23 -0.37
CA ASP A 19 -11.45 -0.92 -0.90
C ASP A 19 -10.51 -1.93 -1.54
N PHE A 20 -9.59 -1.47 -2.39
CA PHE A 20 -8.62 -2.34 -3.04
C PHE A 20 -7.67 -3.01 -2.03
N PHE A 21 -7.16 -2.26 -1.04
CA PHE A 21 -6.37 -2.80 0.07
C PHE A 21 -7.14 -3.89 0.83
N THR A 22 -8.41 -3.64 1.17
CA THR A 22 -9.25 -4.58 1.91
C THR A 22 -9.51 -5.86 1.11
N ARG A 23 -9.65 -5.78 -0.22
CA ARG A 23 -9.76 -6.96 -1.10
C ARG A 23 -8.48 -7.77 -1.18
N LEU A 24 -7.32 -7.12 -1.08
CA LEU A 24 -6.01 -7.77 -1.11
C LEU A 24 -5.67 -8.51 0.19
N GLU A 25 -6.37 -8.23 1.30
CA GLU A 25 -6.21 -8.95 2.57
C GLU A 25 -6.33 -10.47 2.39
N THR A 26 -7.27 -10.93 1.55
CA THR A 26 -7.50 -12.35 1.27
C THR A 26 -6.65 -12.91 0.12
N ALA A 27 -5.82 -12.08 -0.51
CA ALA A 27 -5.03 -12.49 -1.67
C ALA A 27 -3.79 -13.30 -1.25
N GLN A 28 -3.59 -14.44 -1.92
CA GLN A 28 -2.42 -15.31 -1.69
C GLN A 28 -1.33 -15.16 -2.76
N GLU A 29 -1.58 -14.40 -3.82
CA GLU A 29 -0.61 -14.15 -4.89
C GLU A 29 0.50 -13.20 -4.39
N GLU A 30 1.77 -13.56 -4.63
CA GLU A 30 2.92 -12.75 -4.20
C GLU A 30 2.85 -11.30 -4.70
N GLN A 31 2.49 -11.10 -5.97
CA GLN A 31 2.32 -9.75 -6.52
C GLN A 31 1.26 -8.96 -5.75
N LYS A 32 0.14 -9.58 -5.40
CA LYS A 32 -0.94 -8.95 -4.63
C LYS A 32 -0.49 -8.61 -3.21
N GLN A 33 0.32 -9.47 -2.58
CA GLN A 33 0.92 -9.17 -1.27
C GLN A 33 1.91 -8.00 -1.33
N HIS A 34 2.68 -7.88 -2.42
CA HIS A 34 3.57 -6.74 -2.65
C HIS A 34 2.79 -5.43 -2.78
N PHE A 35 1.69 -5.44 -3.53
CA PHE A 35 0.77 -4.30 -3.63
C PHE A 35 0.09 -4.01 -2.30
N PHE A 36 -0.32 -5.02 -1.55
CA PHE A 36 -0.94 -4.87 -0.23
C PHE A 36 0.00 -4.14 0.73
N TYR A 37 1.27 -4.53 0.75
CA TYR A 37 2.31 -3.82 1.51
C TYR A 37 2.47 -2.36 1.06
N LEU A 38 2.62 -2.12 -0.25
CA LEU A 38 2.78 -0.77 -0.77
C LEU A 38 1.57 0.13 -0.46
N LEU A 39 0.36 -0.39 -0.62
CA LEU A 39 -0.88 0.31 -0.29
C LEU A 39 -0.99 0.59 1.20
N GLY A 40 -0.60 -0.35 2.06
CA GLY A 40 -0.50 -0.13 3.50
C GLY A 40 0.39 1.07 3.84
N LEU A 41 1.56 1.18 3.19
CA LEU A 41 2.47 2.32 3.34
C LEU A 41 1.87 3.64 2.82
N ILE A 42 1.17 3.62 1.69
CA ILE A 42 0.51 4.80 1.12
C ILE A 42 -0.62 5.27 2.04
N LEU A 43 -1.49 4.37 2.48
CA LEU A 43 -2.61 4.64 3.38
C LEU A 43 -2.13 5.16 4.75
N MET A 44 -0.99 4.65 5.25
CA MET A 44 -0.31 5.21 6.43
C MET A 44 0.12 6.65 6.21
N ARG A 45 0.78 6.94 5.08
CA ARG A 45 1.23 8.30 4.75
C ARG A 45 0.07 9.28 4.62
N LYS A 46 -1.08 8.80 4.15
CA LYS A 46 -2.34 9.55 4.08
C LYS A 46 -3.08 9.68 5.42
N LYS A 47 -2.55 9.10 6.51
CA LYS A 47 -3.15 9.04 7.85
C LYS A 47 -4.51 8.34 7.90
N ILE A 48 -4.78 7.45 6.94
CA ILE A 48 -5.99 6.63 6.91
C ILE A 48 -5.80 5.42 7.83
N LEU A 49 -4.68 4.73 7.67
CA LEU A 49 -4.24 3.66 8.55
C LEU A 49 -3.25 4.20 9.58
N LYS A 50 -3.35 3.72 10.81
CA LYS A 50 -2.38 3.95 11.87
C LYS A 50 -1.51 2.71 12.01
N PHE A 51 -0.20 2.93 12.09
CA PHE A 51 0.71 1.88 12.52
C PHE A 51 0.36 1.47 13.95
N GLU A 52 0.18 0.18 14.17
CA GLU A 52 -0.09 -0.38 15.49
C GLU A 52 1.10 -1.17 16.00
N ASP A 53 1.60 -2.15 15.23
CA ASP A 53 2.73 -3.00 15.64
C ASP A 53 3.41 -3.70 14.43
N ILE A 54 4.49 -4.44 14.68
CA ILE A 54 5.12 -5.35 13.72
C ILE A 54 5.13 -6.75 14.34
N ALA A 55 4.22 -7.60 13.89
CA ALA A 55 4.20 -8.99 14.27
C ALA A 55 5.27 -9.76 13.49
N ARG A 56 6.07 -10.57 14.18
CA ARG A 56 7.07 -11.45 13.56
C ARG A 56 6.66 -12.89 13.79
N GLU A 57 6.45 -13.62 12.71
CA GLU A 57 6.07 -15.04 12.75
C GLU A 57 7.14 -15.83 11.98
N GLY A 58 8.08 -16.42 12.73
CA GLY A 58 9.21 -17.14 12.16
C GLY A 58 10.14 -16.23 11.36
N ASP A 59 10.32 -16.52 10.07
CA ASP A 59 11.16 -15.72 9.15
C ASP A 59 10.39 -14.55 8.50
N ARG A 60 9.07 -14.48 8.70
CA ARG A 60 8.19 -13.48 8.07
C ARG A 60 7.83 -12.38 9.07
N GLU A 61 7.87 -11.15 8.59
CA GLU A 61 7.41 -9.98 9.34
C GLU A 61 6.05 -9.54 8.79
N PHE A 62 5.18 -9.03 9.65
CA PHE A 62 3.83 -8.59 9.34
C PHE A 62 3.60 -7.21 9.96
N LEU A 63 3.32 -6.23 9.13
CA LEU A 63 2.98 -4.89 9.53
C LEU A 63 1.52 -4.85 9.98
N CYS A 64 1.29 -4.57 11.27
CA CYS A 64 -0.05 -4.45 11.83
C CYS A 64 -0.52 -2.99 11.70
N LEU A 65 -1.52 -2.78 10.85
CA LEU A 65 -2.09 -1.48 10.54
C LEU A 65 -3.53 -1.40 11.02
N ARG A 66 -3.82 -0.49 11.94
CA ARG A 66 -5.18 -0.26 12.44
C ARG A 66 -5.89 0.79 11.61
N LEU A 67 -7.11 0.47 11.20
CA LEU A 67 -8.05 1.39 10.58
C LEU A 67 -8.97 1.98 11.67
N PRO A 68 -8.75 3.23 12.12
CA PRO A 68 -9.53 3.82 13.21
C PRO A 68 -11.01 4.05 12.86
N ARG A 69 -11.37 4.03 11.56
CA ARG A 69 -12.76 4.20 11.12
C ARG A 69 -13.62 2.96 11.35
N GLU A 70 -13.03 1.77 11.28
CA GLU A 70 -13.74 0.48 11.40
C GLU A 70 -13.28 -0.34 12.62
N ASP A 71 -12.38 0.21 13.43
CA ASP A 71 -11.67 -0.49 14.51
C ASP A 71 -11.05 -1.84 14.09
N LYS A 72 -10.71 -1.95 12.80
CA LYS A 72 -10.15 -3.17 12.20
C LYS A 72 -8.64 -3.10 12.14
N VAL A 73 -7.97 -4.22 12.39
CA VAL A 73 -6.50 -4.34 12.30
C VAL A 73 -6.16 -5.24 11.12
N PHE A 74 -5.38 -4.72 10.20
CA PHE A 74 -4.88 -5.42 9.02
C PHE A 74 -3.47 -5.92 9.27
N ARG A 75 -3.23 -7.21 9.01
CA ARG A 75 -1.91 -7.82 9.08
C ARG A 75 -1.32 -7.93 7.69
N VAL A 76 -0.41 -7.03 7.37
CA VAL A 76 0.18 -6.94 6.05
C VAL A 76 1.52 -7.68 6.05
N PRO A 77 1.67 -8.82 5.36
CA PRO A 77 2.97 -9.47 5.25
C PRO A 77 3.99 -8.50 4.66
N ASN A 78 5.21 -8.53 5.17
CA ASN A 78 6.35 -7.79 4.64
C ASN A 78 7.12 -8.69 3.66
N PRO A 79 6.99 -8.47 2.34
CA PRO A 79 7.73 -9.25 1.34
C PRO A 79 9.24 -8.95 1.30
N LYS A 80 9.78 -8.18 2.26
CA LYS A 80 11.19 -7.75 2.31
C LYS A 80 11.61 -7.09 0.98
N LEU A 81 10.74 -6.22 0.44
CA LEU A 81 10.99 -5.51 -0.81
C LEU A 81 12.20 -4.60 -0.66
N THR A 82 13.11 -4.65 -1.63
CA THR A 82 14.18 -3.67 -1.76
C THR A 82 13.63 -2.34 -2.25
N GLU A 83 14.40 -1.26 -2.06
CA GLU A 83 14.03 0.07 -2.55
C GLU A 83 13.72 0.07 -4.07
N GLU A 84 14.51 -0.69 -4.85
CA GLU A 84 14.30 -0.86 -6.29
C GLU A 84 12.94 -1.51 -6.61
N GLN A 85 12.56 -2.56 -5.87
CA GLN A 85 11.25 -3.20 -6.06
C GLN A 85 10.11 -2.29 -5.64
N ILE A 86 10.27 -1.52 -4.56
CA ILE A 86 9.29 -0.51 -4.15
C ILE A 86 9.12 0.53 -5.25
N GLU A 87 10.19 0.99 -5.90
CA GLU A 87 10.12 1.95 -6.99
C GLU A 87 9.44 1.37 -8.24
N ALA A 88 9.79 0.14 -8.63
CA ALA A 88 9.15 -0.57 -9.74
C ALA A 88 7.64 -0.78 -9.50
N LEU A 89 7.25 -1.16 -8.28
CA LEU A 89 5.85 -1.34 -7.90
C LEU A 89 5.09 -0.01 -7.85
N LYS A 90 5.73 1.08 -7.41
CA LYS A 90 5.15 2.43 -7.49
C LYS A 90 4.92 2.85 -8.94
N GLY A 91 5.85 2.52 -9.85
CA GLY A 91 5.71 2.74 -11.29
C GLY A 91 4.48 2.01 -11.85
N GLN A 92 4.40 0.70 -11.60
CA GLN A 92 3.26 -0.13 -12.03
C GLN A 92 1.93 0.36 -11.43
N LEU A 93 1.90 0.72 -10.14
CA LEU A 93 0.71 1.26 -9.51
C LEU A 93 0.30 2.59 -10.17
N SER A 94 1.25 3.45 -10.49
CA SER A 94 0.99 4.72 -11.19
C SER A 94 0.42 4.47 -12.59
N GLU A 95 0.90 3.49 -13.34
CA GLU A 95 0.36 3.14 -14.66
C GLU A 95 -1.07 2.59 -14.54
N ILE A 96 -1.34 1.70 -13.57
CA ILE A 96 -2.68 1.13 -13.35
C ILE A 96 -3.68 2.22 -12.94
N LEU A 97 -3.25 3.16 -12.09
CA LEU A 97 -4.08 4.28 -11.60
C LEU A 97 -4.31 5.36 -12.66
N ASP A 98 -3.32 5.61 -13.52
CA ASP A 98 -3.44 6.55 -14.64
C ASP A 98 -4.40 6.02 -15.70
N PHE A 99 -4.47 4.69 -15.87
CA PHE A 99 -5.35 4.02 -16.85
C PHE A 99 -6.86 4.13 -16.56
N GLN A 100 -7.28 4.79 -15.46
CA GLN A 100 -8.69 5.02 -15.13
C GLN A 100 -9.15 6.48 -15.26
N VAL A 101 -8.40 7.34 -15.99
CA VAL A 101 -8.83 8.71 -16.32
C VAL A 101 -9.07 8.92 -17.81
#